data_AF-A0A4U2B960-F1
#
_entry.id   AF-A0A4U2B960-F1
#
_cell.length_a   1.000
_cell.length_b   1.000
_cell.length_c   1.000
_cell.angle_alpha   90.00
_cell.angle_beta   90.00
_cell.angle_gamma   90.00
#
_symmetry.space_group_name_H-M   'P 1'
#
loop_
_entity.id
_entity.type
_entity.pdbx_description
1 polymer ?
#
loop_
_entity_poly.entity_id
_entity_poly.type
_entity_poly.pdbx_seq_one_letter_code
_entity_poly.pdbx_strand_id
1 'polypeptide(L)'
;MSELQSETVQQILLQLYCREQNEQPLISRTDLDIALYDSEGFLAWRDTKRDFIVSDIENRVWVKSCPGGYITEVHFNADGSLIEYRLFDRFETTGQWQLKDGLLHVEILKGENRYQFAVVARADLNIHSALEYKNGELHSYLKLVQAER
;
A
#
# COMPACT_ATOMS: atom_id res chain seq x y z
N MET A 1 -22.61 4.53 -7.78
CA MET A 1 -21.53 4.37 -6.76
C MET A 1 -20.34 3.54 -7.26
N SER A 2 -20.44 2.84 -8.41
CA SER A 2 -19.37 1.99 -8.96
C SER A 2 -18.28 2.77 -9.74
N GLU A 3 -18.63 3.84 -10.46
CA GLU A 3 -17.68 4.56 -11.32
C GLU A 3 -16.62 5.34 -10.51
N LEU A 4 -17.03 6.04 -9.44
CA LEU A 4 -16.14 6.77 -8.52
C LEU A 4 -15.16 5.84 -7.76
N GLN A 5 -15.57 4.60 -7.49
CA GLN A 5 -14.72 3.60 -6.83
C GLN A 5 -13.65 3.06 -7.78
N SER A 6 -14.03 2.79 -9.04
CA SER A 6 -13.10 2.40 -10.10
C SER A 6 -12.03 3.46 -10.37
N GLU A 7 -12.41 4.74 -10.33
CA GLU A 7 -11.48 5.86 -10.56
C GLU A 7 -10.41 5.97 -9.46
N THR A 8 -10.81 5.75 -8.20
CA THR A 8 -9.87 5.81 -7.06
C THR A 8 -8.79 4.72 -7.15
N VAL A 9 -9.17 3.50 -7.53
CA VAL A 9 -8.22 2.39 -7.71
C VAL A 9 -7.26 2.68 -8.86
N GLN A 10 -7.77 3.16 -10.01
CA GLN A 10 -6.91 3.53 -11.13
C GLN A 10 -5.90 4.61 -10.76
N GLN A 11 -6.32 5.64 -10.02
CA GLN A 11 -5.41 6.68 -9.54
C GLN A 11 -4.32 6.11 -8.61
N ILE A 12 -4.66 5.20 -7.70
CA ILE A 12 -3.68 4.52 -6.83
C ILE A 12 -2.66 3.75 -7.67
N LEU A 13 -3.14 2.98 -8.65
CA LEU A 13 -2.29 2.18 -9.53
C LEU A 13 -1.36 3.08 -10.36
N LEU A 14 -1.89 4.16 -10.95
CA LEU A 14 -1.10 5.08 -11.77
C LEU A 14 -0.06 5.83 -10.93
N GLN A 15 -0.42 6.27 -9.72
CA GLN A 15 0.51 6.93 -8.82
C GLN A 15 1.69 6.01 -8.46
N LEU A 16 1.39 4.74 -8.16
CA LEU A 16 2.41 3.73 -7.88
C LEU A 16 3.27 3.44 -9.11
N TYR A 17 2.67 3.29 -10.29
CA TYR A 17 3.38 3.12 -11.56
C TYR A 17 4.39 4.25 -11.78
N CYS A 18 3.96 5.51 -11.68
CA CYS A 18 4.84 6.66 -11.88
C CYS A 18 6.06 6.65 -10.95
N ARG A 19 5.86 6.22 -9.69
CA ARG A 19 6.96 6.06 -8.73
C ARG A 19 7.92 4.93 -9.14
N GLU A 20 7.41 3.82 -9.64
CA GLU A 20 8.22 2.63 -9.95
C GLU A 20 9.00 2.71 -11.28
N GLN A 21 8.62 3.58 -12.22
CA GLN A 21 9.29 3.64 -13.53
C GLN A 21 10.68 4.28 -13.52
N ASN A 22 10.96 5.25 -12.64
CA ASN A 22 12.14 6.12 -12.81
C ASN A 22 12.74 6.65 -11.50
N GLU A 23 12.49 5.99 -10.36
CA GLU A 23 12.84 6.52 -9.02
C GLU A 23 12.40 7.98 -8.80
N GLN A 24 11.36 8.42 -9.51
CA GLN A 24 10.87 9.79 -9.48
C GLN A 24 10.30 10.14 -8.10
N PRO A 25 10.26 11.44 -7.75
CA PRO A 25 9.55 11.91 -6.57
C PRO A 25 8.10 11.38 -6.54
N LEU A 26 7.53 11.33 -5.34
CA LEU A 26 6.12 11.00 -5.19
C LEU A 26 5.25 12.08 -5.85
N ILE A 27 4.35 11.69 -6.75
CA ILE A 27 3.43 12.60 -7.45
C ILE A 27 2.06 12.56 -6.78
N SER A 28 1.45 13.71 -6.51
CA SER A 28 0.09 13.79 -5.95
C SER A 28 -0.95 13.24 -6.93
N ARG A 29 -2.08 12.75 -6.41
CA ARG A 29 -3.21 12.30 -7.26
C ARG A 29 -3.77 13.41 -8.15
N THR A 30 -3.68 14.66 -7.70
CA THR A 30 -4.12 15.84 -8.46
C THR A 30 -3.24 16.15 -9.66
N ASP A 31 -2.00 15.65 -9.65
CA ASP A 31 -0.96 15.99 -10.62
C ASP A 31 -0.64 14.79 -11.55
N LEU A 32 -1.47 13.74 -11.49
CA LEU A 32 -1.32 12.56 -12.34
C LEU A 32 -1.73 12.89 -13.78
N ASP A 33 -0.88 12.48 -14.71
CA ASP A 33 -1.24 12.47 -16.13
C ASP A 33 -2.12 11.25 -16.43
N ILE A 34 -3.44 11.47 -16.41
CA ILE A 34 -4.44 10.43 -16.68
C ILE A 34 -4.36 9.86 -18.10
N ALA A 35 -3.67 10.53 -19.05
CA ALA A 35 -3.46 9.99 -20.39
C ALA A 35 -2.59 8.71 -20.37
N LEU A 36 -1.85 8.49 -19.28
CA LEU A 36 -1.04 7.28 -19.10
C LEU A 36 -1.86 6.02 -18.84
N TYR A 37 -3.16 6.11 -18.52
CA TYR A 37 -4.00 4.93 -18.27
C TYR A 37 -4.05 3.94 -19.43
N ASP A 38 -3.95 4.43 -20.66
CA ASP A 38 -3.97 3.59 -21.87
C ASP A 38 -2.56 3.39 -22.45
N SER A 39 -1.51 3.85 -21.75
CA SER A 39 -0.13 3.66 -22.21
C SER A 39 0.31 2.20 -22.09
N GLU A 40 1.07 1.72 -23.08
CA GLU A 40 1.60 0.36 -23.10
C GLU A 40 2.41 0.05 -21.84
N GLY A 41 3.22 1.01 -21.36
CA GLY A 41 4.01 0.85 -20.14
C GLY A 41 3.17 0.67 -18.88
N PHE A 42 2.09 1.45 -18.72
CA PHE A 42 1.20 1.30 -17.57
C PHE A 42 0.44 -0.02 -17.61
N LEU A 43 -0.07 -0.41 -18.79
CA LEU A 43 -0.78 -1.68 -18.97
C LEU A 43 0.13 -2.88 -18.69
N ALA A 44 1.35 -2.90 -19.26
CA ALA A 44 2.33 -3.95 -19.01
C ALA A 44 2.74 -4.01 -17.53
N TRP A 45 2.91 -2.86 -16.86
CA TRP A 45 3.16 -2.82 -15.42
C TRP A 45 1.98 -3.33 -14.60
N ARG A 46 0.74 -3.02 -15.00
CA ARG A 46 -0.48 -3.47 -14.32
C ARG A 46 -0.63 -4.99 -14.42
N ASP A 47 -0.25 -5.59 -15.55
CA ASP A 47 -0.28 -7.03 -15.76
C ASP A 47 0.68 -7.81 -14.84
N THR A 48 1.66 -7.14 -14.21
CA THR A 48 2.52 -7.75 -13.18
C THR A 48 1.88 -7.72 -11.77
N LYS A 49 0.68 -7.14 -11.63
CA LYS A 49 -0.04 -7.03 -10.37
C LYS A 49 -1.16 -8.06 -10.31
N ARG A 50 -1.66 -8.31 -9.11
CA ARG A 50 -2.83 -9.16 -8.87
C ARG A 50 -3.70 -8.55 -7.78
N ASP A 51 -4.91 -9.04 -7.68
CA ASP A 51 -5.75 -8.75 -6.53
C ASP A 51 -5.28 -9.55 -5.32
N PHE A 52 -5.37 -8.92 -4.14
CA PHE A 52 -5.34 -9.66 -2.88
C PHE A 52 -6.64 -10.42 -2.67
N ILE A 53 -6.51 -11.57 -2.02
CA ILE A 53 -7.63 -12.30 -1.40
C ILE A 53 -7.46 -12.27 0.12
N VAL A 54 -8.55 -12.49 0.87
CA VAL A 54 -8.53 -12.40 2.35
C VAL A 54 -7.43 -13.29 2.95
N SER A 55 -7.25 -14.50 2.41
CA SER A 55 -6.25 -15.45 2.90
C SER A 55 -4.80 -15.01 2.64
N ASP A 56 -4.55 -13.98 1.84
CA ASP A 56 -3.22 -13.36 1.72
C ASP A 56 -2.89 -12.49 2.95
N ILE A 57 -3.90 -12.04 3.71
CA ILE A 57 -3.77 -10.94 4.68
C ILE A 57 -4.14 -11.41 6.09
N GLU A 58 -5.31 -12.03 6.23
CA GLU A 58 -5.88 -12.37 7.53
C GLU A 58 -4.98 -13.32 8.32
N ASN A 59 -4.80 -13.01 9.60
CA ASN A 59 -4.00 -13.78 10.56
C ASN A 59 -2.54 -13.99 10.11
N ARG A 60 -1.99 -13.03 9.35
CA ARG A 60 -0.61 -13.07 8.87
C ARG A 60 0.20 -11.91 9.42
N VAL A 61 1.51 -12.15 9.45
CA VAL A 61 2.52 -11.18 9.87
C VAL A 61 3.28 -10.71 8.65
N TRP A 62 3.47 -9.41 8.53
CA TRP A 62 4.16 -8.77 7.41
C TRP A 62 5.27 -7.87 7.94
N VAL A 63 6.27 -7.62 7.11
CA VAL A 63 7.28 -6.57 7.34
C VAL A 63 7.00 -5.42 6.38
N LYS A 64 6.95 -4.20 6.91
CA LYS A 64 6.86 -2.95 6.14
C LYS A 64 8.16 -2.18 6.25
N SER A 65 8.63 -1.63 5.14
CA SER A 65 9.77 -0.71 5.10
C SER A 65 9.53 0.45 4.13
N CYS A 66 10.25 1.55 4.35
CA CYS A 66 10.25 2.73 3.49
C CYS A 66 11.68 3.23 3.22
N PRO A 67 11.90 4.10 2.21
CA PRO A 67 13.22 4.69 1.94
C PRO A 67 13.88 5.39 3.13
N GLY A 68 13.09 5.87 4.10
CA GLY A 68 13.59 6.46 5.33
C GLY A 68 14.20 5.46 6.33
N GLY A 69 14.23 4.16 6.01
CA GLY A 69 14.82 3.12 6.85
C GLY A 69 13.96 2.72 8.05
N TYR A 70 12.70 3.16 8.11
CA TYR A 70 11.76 2.74 9.13
C TYR A 70 11.24 1.35 8.80
N ILE A 71 11.50 0.38 9.66
CA ILE A 71 11.10 -1.02 9.45
C ILE A 71 10.19 -1.47 10.59
N THR A 72 9.01 -1.98 10.24
CA THR A 72 8.01 -2.48 11.18
C THR A 72 7.53 -3.88 10.83
N GLU A 73 7.12 -4.61 11.86
CA GLU A 73 6.31 -5.83 11.77
C GLU A 73 4.84 -5.42 11.91
N VAL A 74 3.96 -5.96 11.07
CA VAL A 74 2.52 -5.69 11.07
C VAL A 74 1.77 -7.00 11.20
N HIS A 75 0.91 -7.10 12.20
CA HIS A 75 0.03 -8.24 12.47
C HIS A 75 -1.38 -7.88 12.00
N PHE A 76 -1.89 -8.59 11.00
CA PHE A 76 -3.26 -8.39 10.49
C PHE A 76 -4.21 -9.40 11.15
N ASN A 77 -5.14 -8.91 11.97
CA ASN A 77 -6.08 -9.76 12.69
C ASN A 77 -7.37 -9.98 11.88
N ALA A 78 -8.03 -11.13 12.07
CA ALA A 78 -9.27 -11.48 11.37
C ALA A 78 -10.46 -10.52 11.59
N ASP A 79 -10.45 -9.74 12.67
CA ASP A 79 -11.50 -8.77 12.96
C ASP A 79 -11.35 -7.43 12.21
N GLY A 80 -10.34 -7.31 11.34
CA GLY A 80 -10.02 -6.08 10.63
C GLY A 80 -9.10 -5.13 11.41
N SER A 81 -8.71 -5.46 12.65
CA SER A 81 -7.69 -4.71 13.37
C SER A 81 -6.28 -5.10 12.92
N LEU A 82 -5.33 -4.21 13.18
CA LEU A 82 -3.91 -4.54 13.07
C LEU A 82 -3.11 -3.96 14.23
N ILE A 83 -1.97 -4.59 14.48
CA ILE A 83 -0.94 -4.09 15.40
C ILE A 83 0.37 -3.98 14.65
N GLU A 84 1.05 -2.85 14.77
CA GLU A 84 2.35 -2.58 14.17
C GLU A 84 3.40 -2.40 15.27
N TYR A 85 4.57 -3.02 15.08
CA TYR A 85 5.73 -2.89 15.96
C TYR A 85 6.95 -2.45 15.17
N ARG A 86 7.67 -1.44 15.66
CA ARG A 86 9.06 -1.23 15.20
C ARG A 86 9.90 -2.46 15.50
N LEU A 87 10.70 -2.90 14.53
CA LEU A 87 11.45 -4.15 14.68
C LEU A 87 12.46 -4.13 15.83
N PHE A 88 13.12 -2.99 16.08
CA PHE A 88 14.22 -2.92 17.03
C PHE A 88 13.79 -2.60 18.47
N ASP A 89 12.90 -1.63 18.66
CA ASP A 89 12.50 -1.18 20.01
C ASP A 89 11.07 -1.58 20.39
N ARG A 90 10.38 -2.30 19.50
CA ARG A 90 9.03 -2.83 19.70
C ARG A 90 8.01 -1.76 20.09
N PHE A 91 8.23 -0.51 19.70
CA PHE A 91 7.21 0.53 19.86
C PHE A 91 5.95 0.14 19.09
N GLU A 92 4.83 0.09 19.80
CA GLU A 92 3.54 -0.35 19.30
C GLU A 92 2.71 0.80 18.72
N THR A 93 2.04 0.52 17.61
CA THR A 93 0.96 1.32 17.02
C THR A 93 -0.18 0.39 16.64
N THR A 94 -1.40 0.92 16.60
CA THR A 94 -2.59 0.15 16.25
C THR A 94 -3.32 0.79 15.09
N GLY A 95 -4.14 -0.02 14.41
CA GLY A 95 -4.81 0.42 13.21
C GLY A 95 -5.93 -0.52 12.79
N GLN A 96 -6.40 -0.30 11.56
CA GLN A 96 -7.42 -1.10 10.91
C GLN A 96 -6.99 -1.41 9.48
N TRP A 97 -7.46 -2.53 8.96
CA TRP A 97 -7.29 -2.94 7.58
C TRP A 97 -8.60 -3.40 6.96
N GLN A 98 -8.70 -3.27 5.65
CA GLN A 98 -9.80 -3.82 4.87
C GLN A 98 -9.30 -4.23 3.49
N LEU A 99 -9.82 -5.35 2.99
CA LEU A 99 -9.65 -5.71 1.58
C LEU A 99 -10.79 -5.08 0.78
N LYS A 100 -10.45 -4.23 -0.19
CA LYS A 100 -11.42 -3.57 -1.05
C LYS A 100 -10.86 -3.40 -2.45
N ASP A 101 -11.65 -3.75 -3.46
CA ASP A 101 -11.31 -3.60 -4.88
C ASP A 101 -9.93 -4.21 -5.24
N GLY A 102 -9.63 -5.39 -4.66
CA GLY A 102 -8.37 -6.10 -4.86
C GLY A 102 -7.15 -5.53 -4.10
N LEU A 103 -7.32 -4.41 -3.38
CA LEU A 103 -6.26 -3.73 -2.63
C LEU A 103 -6.42 -3.91 -1.12
N LEU A 104 -5.29 -4.04 -0.42
CA LEU A 104 -5.25 -4.02 1.03
C LEU A 104 -5.15 -2.56 1.49
N HIS A 105 -6.24 -2.00 2.00
CA HIS A 105 -6.26 -0.67 2.60
C HIS A 105 -5.91 -0.76 4.08
N VAL A 106 -5.03 0.13 4.52
CA VAL A 106 -4.52 0.17 5.89
C VAL A 106 -4.60 1.59 6.43
N GLU A 107 -5.02 1.70 7.68
CA GLU A 107 -4.97 2.92 8.48
C GLU A 107 -4.27 2.64 9.82
N ILE A 108 -3.31 3.48 10.20
CA ILE A 108 -2.56 3.37 11.47
C ILE A 108 -2.60 4.71 12.20
N LEU A 109 -2.86 4.68 13.50
CA LEU A 109 -2.84 5.85 14.37
C LEU A 109 -1.56 5.86 15.22
N LYS A 110 -0.83 6.98 15.19
CA LYS A 110 0.40 7.18 15.99
C LYS A 110 0.41 8.57 16.60
N GLY A 111 -0.05 8.65 17.85
CA GLY A 111 -0.32 9.93 18.51
C GLY A 111 -1.38 10.70 17.72
N GLU A 112 -1.07 11.93 17.32
CA GLU A 112 -1.95 12.76 16.50
C GLU A 112 -1.87 12.47 14.99
N ASN A 113 -0.98 11.57 14.58
CA ASN A 113 -0.78 11.27 13.16
C ASN A 113 -1.64 10.09 12.70
N ARG A 114 -2.32 10.28 11.58
CA ARG A 114 -3.04 9.23 10.85
C ARG A 114 -2.27 8.87 9.58
N TYR A 115 -1.87 7.60 9.46
CA TYR A 115 -1.21 7.05 8.29
C TYR A 115 -2.18 6.21 7.50
N GLN A 116 -2.25 6.40 6.18
CA GLN A 116 -3.17 5.70 5.30
C GLN A 116 -2.45 5.24 4.03
N PHE A 117 -2.65 3.99 3.63
CA PHE A 117 -2.09 3.46 2.40
C PHE A 117 -2.94 2.33 1.82
N ALA A 118 -2.84 2.12 0.51
CA ALA A 118 -3.41 0.99 -0.19
C ALA A 118 -2.28 0.17 -0.81
N VAL A 119 -2.17 -1.09 -0.41
CA VAL A 119 -1.14 -2.01 -0.89
C VAL A 119 -1.62 -2.67 -2.17
N VAL A 120 -0.75 -2.64 -3.18
CA VAL A 120 -0.92 -3.31 -4.46
C VAL A 120 -0.07 -4.57 -4.46
N ALA A 121 -0.70 -5.71 -4.73
CA ALA A 121 0.00 -6.99 -4.75
C ALA A 121 0.85 -7.14 -6.03
N ARG A 122 1.96 -7.86 -5.89
CA ARG A 122 2.77 -8.34 -7.00
C ARG A 122 2.37 -9.77 -7.28
N ALA A 123 2.24 -10.12 -8.56
CA ALA A 123 1.79 -11.45 -8.97
C ALA A 123 2.87 -12.52 -8.83
N ASP A 124 4.13 -12.12 -9.03
CA ASP A 124 5.30 -12.99 -9.18
C ASP A 124 6.23 -13.02 -7.96
N LEU A 125 6.08 -12.08 -7.02
CA LEU A 125 6.94 -11.94 -5.84
C LEU A 125 6.12 -11.63 -4.57
N ASN A 126 6.59 -12.13 -3.43
CA ASN A 126 6.14 -11.75 -2.08
C ASN A 126 6.70 -10.36 -1.65
N ILE A 127 6.74 -9.40 -2.58
CA ILE A 127 7.18 -8.03 -2.29
C ILE A 127 6.17 -7.08 -2.90
N HIS A 128 5.29 -6.55 -2.06
CA HIS A 128 4.18 -5.68 -2.41
C HIS A 128 4.56 -4.22 -2.23
N SER A 129 3.74 -3.30 -2.74
CA SER A 129 4.09 -1.88 -2.75
C SER A 129 2.89 -0.99 -2.49
N ALA A 130 3.13 0.16 -1.88
CA ALA A 130 2.10 1.13 -1.56
C ALA A 130 2.67 2.54 -1.54
N LEU A 131 1.78 3.53 -1.60
CA LEU A 131 2.08 4.92 -1.25
C LEU A 131 1.35 5.27 0.05
N GLU A 132 2.11 5.82 0.98
CA GLU A 132 1.65 6.23 2.30
C GLU A 132 1.31 7.70 2.32
N TYR A 133 0.18 8.00 2.93
CA TYR A 133 -0.27 9.33 3.26
C TYR A 133 -0.20 9.52 4.77
N LYS A 134 0.28 10.68 5.21
CA LYS A 134 0.28 11.09 6.61
C LYS A 134 -0.59 12.32 6.74
N ASN A 135 -1.65 12.24 7.55
CA ASN A 135 -2.61 13.32 7.76
C ASN A 135 -3.23 13.86 6.45
N GLY A 136 -3.37 13.01 5.44
CA GLY A 136 -3.90 13.38 4.11
C GLY A 136 -2.84 13.86 3.12
N GLU A 137 -1.59 14.04 3.54
CA GLU A 137 -0.48 14.45 2.67
C GLU A 137 0.34 13.25 2.22
N LEU A 138 0.76 13.25 0.95
CA LEU A 138 1.60 12.19 0.38
C LEU A 138 2.96 12.16 1.11
N HIS A 139 3.30 11.01 1.68
CA HIS A 139 4.37 10.91 2.67
C HIS A 139 5.50 9.97 2.27
N SER A 140 5.21 8.73 1.86
CA SER A 140 6.28 7.75 1.61
C SER A 140 5.92 6.69 0.57
N TYR A 141 6.95 6.07 0.01
CA TYR A 141 6.85 4.82 -0.73
C TYR A 141 7.10 3.66 0.20
N LEU A 142 6.29 2.61 0.12
CA LEU A 142 6.37 1.45 0.99
C LEU A 142 6.68 0.19 0.19
N LYS A 143 7.53 -0.66 0.76
CA LYS A 143 7.63 -2.08 0.41
C LYS A 143 7.11 -2.91 1.57
N LEU A 144 6.29 -3.91 1.26
CA LEU A 144 5.74 -4.84 2.24
C LEU A 144 5.98 -6.28 1.81
N VAL A 145 6.34 -7.14 2.76
CA VAL A 145 6.65 -8.56 2.53
C VAL A 145 5.93 -9.39 3.58
N GLN A 146 5.32 -10.50 3.21
CA GLN A 146 4.80 -11.43 4.22
C GLN A 146 5.97 -12.08 4.95
N ALA A 147 6.02 -11.93 6.27
CA ALA A 147 6.93 -12.65 7.13
C ALA A 147 6.36 -14.04 7.35
N GLU A 148 6.68 -14.98 6.45
CA GLU A 148 6.20 -16.34 6.55
C GLU A 148 6.62 -16.99 7.89
N ARG A 149 5.72 -17.80 8.44
CA ARG A 149 6.04 -18.92 9.32
C ARG A 149 5.58 -20.20 8.65
#